data_AF-A0A975EIK1-F1
#
_entry.id   AF-A0A975EIK1-F1
#
_cell.length_a   1.000
_cell.length_b   1.000
_cell.length_c   1.000
_cell.angle_alpha   90.00
_cell.angle_beta   90.00
_cell.angle_gamma   90.00
#
_symmetry.space_group_name_H-M   'P 1'
#
loop_
_entity.id
_entity.type
_entity.pdbx_description
1 polymer ?
#
loop_
_entity_poly.entity_id
_entity_poly.type
_entity_poly.pdbx_seq_one_letter_code
_entity_poly.pdbx_strand_id
1 'polypeptide(L)'
;MIPKLPLALAALLVFPISGSAQEEGKPSPVQVRAVLHDPANPSADLFYTDEAGTVVKLEFRPHDLTEPLPMLPLNGSLVLYDKAEIDPGNPAASLAASAKLPAGTKRAMVVVMPGPADEKPPYRMLVIDDSQKAFPYGESRVLGLIGVETAIQAGEHRLPVHPGKITRVPPVRKVNDFNMAQTNFYFLQGDAWMPFTERQLQYLDASRRLFIVHATPGATAPKVTTIVDTARPGAAQ
;
A
#
# COMPACT_ATOMS: atom_id res chain seq x y z
N MET A 1 -68.70 49.91 30.69
CA MET A 1 -68.62 48.54 30.13
C MET A 1 -67.19 48.31 29.65
N ILE A 2 -66.51 47.33 30.23
CA ILE A 2 -65.20 46.79 29.80
C ILE A 2 -65.48 45.67 28.77
N PRO A 3 -64.77 45.60 27.63
CA PRO A 3 -63.77 44.53 27.42
C PRO A 3 -62.50 45.01 26.67
N LYS A 4 -61.30 44.75 27.19
CA LYS A 4 -60.39 43.60 26.91
C LYS A 4 -59.78 43.59 25.49
N LEU A 5 -58.48 43.91 25.40
CA LEU A 5 -57.59 43.44 24.33
C LEU A 5 -56.33 42.83 24.97
N PRO A 6 -55.90 41.61 24.59
CA PRO A 6 -54.86 40.90 25.31
C PRO A 6 -53.44 41.28 24.87
N LEU A 7 -52.58 41.26 25.89
CA LEU A 7 -51.13 41.34 25.89
C LEU A 7 -50.54 40.18 25.07
N ALA A 8 -49.83 40.47 23.97
CA ALA A 8 -49.06 39.46 23.23
C ALA A 8 -47.67 39.32 23.87
N LEU A 9 -47.43 38.16 24.49
CA LEU A 9 -46.18 37.76 25.11
C LEU A 9 -45.21 37.28 24.02
N ALA A 10 -44.15 38.04 23.76
CA ALA A 10 -43.05 37.60 22.88
C ALA A 10 -42.14 36.63 23.66
N ALA A 11 -42.23 35.34 23.35
CA ALA A 11 -41.33 34.33 23.88
C ALA A 11 -40.00 34.36 23.11
N LEU A 12 -38.93 34.79 23.78
CA LEU A 12 -37.55 34.60 23.32
C LEU A 12 -37.20 33.10 23.37
N LEU A 13 -37.12 32.45 22.21
CA LEU A 13 -36.54 31.11 22.08
C LEU A 13 -35.01 31.22 22.12
N VAL A 14 -34.43 30.99 23.29
CA VAL A 14 -33.00 30.72 23.45
C VAL A 14 -32.77 29.28 22.98
N PHE A 15 -32.31 29.11 21.74
CA PHE A 15 -31.82 27.81 21.27
C PHE A 15 -30.47 27.52 21.94
N PRO A 16 -30.32 26.43 22.71
CA PRO A 16 -29.01 25.96 23.11
C PRO A 16 -28.29 25.48 21.84
N ILE A 17 -27.26 26.21 21.44
CA ILE A 17 -26.27 25.71 20.49
C ILE A 17 -25.52 24.60 21.23
N SER A 18 -26.04 23.38 21.16
CA SER A 18 -25.27 22.18 21.49
C SER A 18 -24.19 22.04 20.41
N GLY A 19 -23.08 22.74 20.62
CA GLY A 19 -21.85 22.48 19.91
C GLY A 19 -21.37 21.09 20.28
N SER A 20 -21.75 20.09 19.49
CA SER A 20 -21.02 18.84 19.43
C SER A 20 -19.66 19.16 18.84
N ALA A 21 -18.70 19.51 19.69
CA ALA A 21 -17.30 19.29 19.37
C ALA A 21 -17.18 17.79 19.11
N GLN A 22 -17.19 17.40 17.83
CA GLN A 22 -16.75 16.07 17.45
C GLN A 22 -15.33 15.98 17.97
N GLU A 23 -15.13 15.24 19.06
CA GLU A 23 -13.83 14.64 19.37
C GLU A 23 -13.40 13.95 18.09
N GLU A 24 -12.54 14.62 17.32
CA GLU A 24 -11.76 14.01 16.26
C GLU A 24 -10.96 12.92 16.95
N GLY A 25 -11.52 11.71 16.94
CA GLY A 25 -10.97 10.56 17.65
C GLY A 25 -9.49 10.45 17.30
N LYS A 26 -8.63 10.43 18.32
CA LYS A 26 -7.18 10.36 18.14
C LYS A 26 -6.86 9.31 17.05
N PRO A 27 -6.04 9.66 16.04
CA PRO A 27 -5.74 8.75 14.96
C PRO A 27 -5.22 7.44 15.54
N SER A 28 -5.84 6.32 15.15
CA SER A 28 -5.39 5.00 15.58
C SER A 28 -4.20 4.57 14.73
N PRO A 29 -3.17 3.94 15.32
CA PRO A 29 -2.06 3.36 14.56
C PRO A 29 -2.55 2.33 13.53
N VAL A 30 -1.87 2.30 12.39
CA VAL A 30 -2.06 1.30 11.33
C VAL A 30 -0.86 0.36 11.36
N GLN A 31 -1.13 -0.94 11.30
CA GLN A 31 -0.08 -1.95 11.20
C GLN A 31 0.44 -2.01 9.77
N VAL A 32 1.67 -1.55 9.55
CA VAL A 32 2.27 -1.43 8.22
C VAL A 32 3.39 -2.45 8.04
N ARG A 33 3.43 -3.10 6.89
CA ARG A 33 4.60 -3.86 6.44
C ARG A 33 5.09 -3.25 5.14
N ALA A 34 6.31 -2.77 5.12
CA ALA A 34 6.84 -2.02 3.99
C ALA A 34 7.88 -2.85 3.22
N VAL A 35 8.04 -2.56 1.93
CA VAL A 35 9.16 -3.04 1.12
C VAL A 35 9.70 -1.89 0.29
N LEU A 36 11.02 -1.75 0.24
CA LEU A 36 11.68 -0.84 -0.69
C LEU A 36 11.87 -1.55 -2.03
N HIS A 37 11.25 -1.02 -3.07
CA HIS A 37 11.45 -1.44 -4.44
C HIS A 37 12.25 -0.36 -5.19
N ASP A 38 13.56 -0.36 -4.98
CA ASP A 38 14.54 0.37 -5.76
C ASP A 38 15.66 -0.61 -6.17
N PRO A 39 15.57 -1.20 -7.37
CA PRO A 39 16.60 -2.13 -7.86
C PRO A 39 17.97 -1.49 -8.05
N ALA A 40 18.06 -0.17 -8.20
CA ALA A 40 19.32 0.54 -8.37
C ALA A 40 19.97 0.87 -7.02
N ASN A 41 19.16 1.24 -6.03
CA ASN A 41 19.61 1.55 -4.66
C ASN A 41 18.76 0.77 -3.64
N PRO A 42 19.13 -0.47 -3.30
CA PRO A 42 18.31 -1.37 -2.47
C PRO A 42 18.26 -1.00 -0.98
N SER A 43 18.64 0.23 -0.62
CA SER A 43 18.65 0.77 0.73
C SER A 43 18.24 2.25 0.71
N ALA A 44 17.49 2.69 1.71
CA ALA A 44 17.14 4.09 1.92
C ALA A 44 17.04 4.38 3.42
N ASP A 45 17.55 5.54 3.84
CA ASP A 45 17.37 6.03 5.21
C ASP A 45 16.05 6.81 5.28
N LEU A 46 14.97 6.07 5.55
CA LEU A 46 13.63 6.63 5.72
C LEU A 46 13.17 6.51 7.17
N PHE A 47 12.29 7.41 7.58
CA PHE A 47 11.77 7.49 8.94
C PHE A 47 10.25 7.59 8.92
N TYR A 48 9.60 7.14 9.99
CA TYR A 48 8.15 7.21 10.15
C TYR A 48 7.78 7.61 11.58
N THR A 49 6.54 8.03 11.77
CA THR A 49 5.98 8.31 13.10
C THR A 49 5.35 7.05 13.69
N ASP A 50 5.88 6.57 14.82
CA ASP A 50 5.35 5.42 15.55
C ASP A 50 4.04 5.73 16.30
N GLU A 51 3.46 4.76 16.99
CA GLU A 51 2.23 4.94 17.77
C GLU A 51 2.32 5.96 18.90
N ALA A 52 3.52 6.24 19.41
CA ALA A 52 3.76 7.25 20.43
C ALA A 52 3.95 8.65 19.84
N GLY A 53 3.94 8.79 18.50
CA GLY A 53 4.23 10.05 17.83
C GLY A 53 5.72 10.32 17.63
N THR A 54 6.59 9.34 17.93
CA THR A 54 8.04 9.47 17.82
C THR A 54 8.50 9.17 16.40
N VAL A 55 9.41 9.97 15.86
CA VAL A 55 10.02 9.69 14.56
C VAL A 55 11.13 8.65 14.72
N VAL A 56 10.96 7.50 14.08
CA VAL A 56 11.87 6.35 14.18
C VAL A 56 12.29 5.87 12.80
N LYS A 57 13.45 5.21 12.72
CA LYS A 57 14.00 4.70 11.45
C LYS A 57 13.18 3.52 10.92
N LEU A 58 12.95 3.52 9.61
CA LEU A 58 12.35 2.43 8.86
C LEU A 58 13.43 1.45 8.41
N GLU A 59 13.55 0.32 9.11
CA GLU A 59 14.51 -0.73 8.77
C GLU A 59 13.96 -1.65 7.68
N PHE A 60 14.31 -1.36 6.42
CA PHE A 60 13.97 -2.22 5.29
C PHE A 60 14.71 -3.56 5.32
N ARG A 61 14.04 -4.61 4.89
CA ARG A 61 14.65 -5.92 4.65
C ARG A 61 14.90 -6.08 3.14
N PRO A 62 16.13 -6.44 2.71
CA PRO A 62 16.41 -6.63 1.29
C PRO A 62 15.45 -7.66 0.68
N HIS A 63 14.69 -7.24 -0.33
CA HIS A 63 13.73 -8.06 -1.06
C HIS A 63 12.62 -8.72 -0.20
N ASP A 64 12.34 -8.18 0.98
CA ASP A 64 11.32 -8.71 1.88
C ASP A 64 10.52 -7.58 2.56
N LEU A 65 9.35 -7.93 3.07
CA LEU A 65 8.53 -7.02 3.86
C LEU A 65 9.17 -6.80 5.23
N THR A 66 9.09 -5.59 5.80
CA THR A 66 9.45 -5.35 7.20
C THR A 66 8.60 -6.18 8.16
N GLU A 67 9.01 -6.23 9.43
CA GLU A 67 8.09 -6.62 10.50
C GLU A 67 6.91 -5.63 10.55
N PRO A 68 5.76 -5.98 11.17
CA PRO A 68 4.64 -5.06 11.32
C PRO A 68 5.09 -3.86 12.16
N LEU A 69 4.93 -2.68 11.59
CA LEU A 69 5.30 -1.41 12.18
C LEU A 69 4.01 -0.69 12.57
N PRO A 70 3.82 -0.32 13.85
CA PRO A 70 2.71 0.55 14.24
C PRO A 70 3.02 1.96 13.76
N MET A 71 2.39 2.38 12.65
CA MET A 71 2.55 3.72 12.10
C MET A 71 1.36 4.59 12.45
N LEU A 72 1.60 5.79 12.97
CA LEU A 72 0.55 6.77 13.23
C LEU A 72 0.27 7.58 11.95
N PRO A 73 -0.95 7.51 11.37
CA PRO A 73 -1.28 8.31 10.19
C PRO A 73 -1.37 9.80 10.52
N LEU A 74 -0.86 10.64 9.61
CA LEU A 74 -1.02 12.09 9.67
C LEU A 74 -2.07 12.52 8.65
N ASN A 75 -3.17 13.14 9.12
CA ASN A 75 -4.26 13.62 8.26
C ASN A 75 -4.78 12.53 7.29
N GLY A 76 -4.92 11.30 7.78
CA GLY A 76 -5.39 10.15 6.99
C GLY A 76 -4.39 9.62 5.96
N SER A 77 -3.11 9.98 6.06
CA SER A 77 -2.05 9.51 5.16
C SER A 77 -0.92 8.84 5.95
N LEU A 78 -0.29 7.85 5.32
CA LEU A 78 1.05 7.43 5.74
C LEU A 78 2.05 8.47 5.24
N VAL A 79 3.04 8.77 6.07
CA VAL A 79 4.08 9.74 5.81
C VAL A 79 5.42 9.11 6.15
N LEU A 80 6.38 9.26 5.25
CA LEU A 80 7.78 8.94 5.48
C LEU A 80 8.62 10.21 5.40
N TYR A 81 9.69 10.25 6.17
CA TYR A 81 10.63 11.36 6.23
C TYR A 81 12.04 10.93 5.81
N ASP A 82 12.86 11.89 5.36
CA ASP A 82 14.26 11.67 4.93
C ASP A 82 15.27 11.81 6.08
N LYS A 83 14.80 12.21 7.27
CA LYS A 83 15.59 12.36 8.48
C LYS A 83 14.75 12.19 9.74
N ALA A 84 15.39 11.89 10.86
CA ALA A 84 14.75 11.72 12.16
C ALA A 84 14.24 13.04 12.77
N GLU A 85 14.98 14.13 12.56
CA GLU A 85 14.66 15.44 13.13
C GLU A 85 13.83 16.27 12.13
N ILE A 86 12.55 16.43 12.45
CA ILE A 86 11.61 17.20 11.62
C ILE A 86 11.58 18.63 12.12
N ASP A 87 11.89 19.59 11.25
CA ASP A 87 11.75 21.01 11.55
C ASP A 87 10.26 21.36 11.74
N PRO A 88 9.82 21.78 12.94
CA PRO A 88 8.43 22.14 13.19
C PRO A 88 7.97 23.36 12.38
N GLY A 89 8.90 24.25 12.00
CA GLY A 89 8.61 25.42 11.17
C GLY A 89 8.47 25.10 9.68
N ASN A 90 9.00 23.95 9.24
CA ASN A 90 8.91 23.49 7.85
C ASN A 90 8.94 21.96 7.74
N PRO A 91 7.90 21.27 8.25
CA PRO A 91 7.89 19.81 8.26
C PRO A 91 7.89 19.20 6.85
N ALA A 92 7.35 19.92 5.87
CA ALA A 92 7.32 19.52 4.46
C ALA A 92 8.72 19.40 3.85
N ALA A 93 9.73 20.11 4.36
CA ALA A 93 11.10 20.00 3.87
C ALA A 93 11.73 18.63 4.13
N SER A 94 11.21 17.88 5.11
CA SER A 94 11.71 16.55 5.48
C SER A 94 10.86 15.43 4.87
N LEU A 95 9.85 15.77 4.07
CA LEU A 95 8.91 14.80 3.51
C LEU A 95 9.58 13.95 2.43
N ALA A 96 9.75 12.65 2.70
CA ALA A 96 10.31 11.70 1.76
C ALA A 96 9.26 10.97 0.91
N ALA A 97 8.07 10.74 1.46
CA ALA A 97 6.92 10.19 0.73
C ALA A 97 5.62 10.43 1.50
N SER A 98 4.49 10.45 0.79
CA SER A 98 3.17 10.34 1.41
C SER A 98 2.21 9.54 0.54
N ALA A 99 1.31 8.80 1.17
CA ALA A 99 0.20 8.14 0.50
C ALA A 99 -1.05 8.11 1.38
N LYS A 100 -2.19 8.42 0.76
CA LYS A 100 -3.48 8.41 1.43
C LYS A 100 -3.87 6.99 1.82
N LEU A 101 -4.33 6.81 3.06
CA LEU A 101 -4.91 5.57 3.51
C LEU A 101 -6.41 5.53 3.19
N PRO A 102 -6.93 4.42 2.67
CA PRO A 102 -8.37 4.18 2.65
C PRO A 102 -8.96 4.29 4.07
N ALA A 103 -10.19 4.81 4.16
CA ALA A 103 -10.85 4.92 5.46
C ALA A 103 -11.03 3.55 6.11
N GLY A 104 -10.72 3.45 7.40
CA GLY A 104 -10.85 2.21 8.17
C GLY A 104 -9.73 1.20 7.97
N THR A 105 -8.69 1.48 7.17
CA THR A 105 -7.52 0.60 7.04
C THR A 105 -6.86 0.38 8.41
N LYS A 106 -6.77 -0.88 8.82
CA LYS A 106 -6.07 -1.30 10.06
C LYS A 106 -4.72 -1.95 9.78
N ARG A 107 -4.55 -2.52 8.58
CA ARG A 107 -3.35 -3.20 8.13
C ARG A 107 -3.04 -2.79 6.70
N ALA A 108 -1.80 -2.44 6.42
CA ALA A 108 -1.37 -2.05 5.08
C ALA A 108 -0.03 -2.68 4.71
N MET A 109 0.10 -3.05 3.44
CA MET A 109 1.34 -3.39 2.81
C MET A 109 1.73 -2.20 1.95
N VAL A 110 2.95 -1.70 2.13
CA VAL A 110 3.44 -0.50 1.47
C VAL A 110 4.61 -0.84 0.57
N VAL A 111 4.50 -0.53 -0.71
CA VAL A 111 5.63 -0.58 -1.65
C VAL A 111 6.17 0.84 -1.78
N VAL A 112 7.39 1.05 -1.30
CA VAL A 112 8.12 2.31 -1.44
C VAL A 112 8.97 2.25 -2.71
N MET A 113 8.88 3.25 -3.56
CA MET A 113 9.58 3.29 -4.86
C MET A 113 10.21 4.67 -5.05
N PRO A 114 11.33 4.79 -5.77
CA PRO A 114 11.85 6.10 -6.13
C PRO A 114 10.83 6.86 -6.98
N GLY A 115 10.70 8.15 -6.72
CA GLY A 115 10.02 9.08 -7.61
C GLY A 115 10.87 9.38 -8.85
N PRO A 116 10.34 10.12 -9.82
CA PRO A 116 11.13 10.71 -10.88
C PRO A 116 12.27 11.54 -10.32
N ALA A 117 13.39 11.60 -11.06
CA ALA A 117 14.51 12.46 -10.69
C ALA A 117 14.03 13.90 -10.48
N ASP A 118 14.59 14.56 -9.47
CA ASP A 118 14.30 15.95 -9.09
C ASP A 118 12.86 16.25 -8.63
N GLU A 119 11.99 15.23 -8.50
CA GLU A 119 10.66 15.39 -7.92
C GLU A 119 10.73 15.39 -6.38
N LYS A 120 9.96 16.30 -5.75
CA LYS A 120 9.69 16.25 -4.31
C LYS A 120 8.22 15.89 -4.08
N PRO A 121 7.92 14.86 -3.26
CA PRO A 121 8.86 14.04 -2.49
C PRO A 121 9.68 13.05 -3.35
N PRO A 122 10.90 12.66 -2.92
CA PRO A 122 11.82 11.80 -3.68
C PRO A 122 11.37 10.33 -3.80
N TYR A 123 10.41 9.90 -2.97
CA TYR A 123 9.82 8.57 -3.05
C TYR A 123 8.30 8.65 -3.22
N ARG A 124 7.76 7.58 -3.82
CA ARG A 124 6.34 7.30 -3.96
C ARG A 124 5.98 6.08 -3.12
N MET A 125 4.78 6.08 -2.57
CA MET A 125 4.24 4.92 -1.85
C MET A 125 3.00 4.39 -2.55
N LEU A 126 2.94 3.07 -2.69
CA LEU A 126 1.74 2.35 -3.05
C LEU A 126 1.21 1.61 -1.83
N VAL A 127 -0.03 1.89 -1.45
CA VAL A 127 -0.70 1.25 -0.32
C VAL A 127 -1.59 0.12 -0.85
N ILE A 128 -1.42 -1.07 -0.27
CA ILE A 128 -2.22 -2.26 -0.50
C ILE A 128 -2.89 -2.64 0.83
N ASP A 129 -4.19 -2.90 0.83
CA ASP A 129 -4.87 -3.43 2.02
C ASP A 129 -4.33 -4.83 2.34
N ASP A 130 -3.73 -4.96 3.52
CA ASP A 130 -3.01 -6.17 3.95
C ASP A 130 -3.89 -7.15 4.73
N SER A 131 -5.19 -6.84 4.89
CA SER A 131 -6.13 -7.73 5.56
C SER A 131 -6.33 -9.03 4.78
N GLN A 132 -6.63 -10.12 5.50
CA GLN A 132 -6.98 -11.40 4.87
C GLN A 132 -8.24 -11.32 4.01
N LYS A 133 -9.14 -10.38 4.32
CA LYS A 133 -10.34 -10.13 3.50
C LYS A 133 -9.97 -9.54 2.12
N ALA A 134 -9.06 -8.57 2.09
CA ALA A 134 -8.69 -7.88 0.86
C ALA A 134 -7.65 -8.66 0.04
N PHE A 135 -6.69 -9.31 0.70
CA PHE A 135 -5.61 -10.06 0.07
C PHE A 135 -5.37 -11.39 0.81
N PRO A 136 -6.24 -12.39 0.64
CA PRO A 136 -6.12 -13.66 1.35
C PRO A 136 -4.84 -14.42 0.98
N TYR A 137 -4.38 -15.29 1.89
CA TYR A 137 -3.36 -16.28 1.53
C TYR A 137 -3.86 -17.22 0.41
N GLY A 138 -2.91 -17.80 -0.33
CA GLY A 138 -3.14 -18.55 -1.57
C GLY A 138 -3.21 -17.67 -2.83
N GLU A 139 -3.44 -16.35 -2.68
CA GLU A 139 -3.53 -15.44 -3.82
C GLU A 139 -2.19 -14.78 -4.19
N SER A 140 -2.17 -14.15 -5.36
CA SER A 140 -1.08 -13.25 -5.74
C SER A 140 -1.61 -11.89 -6.23
N ARG A 141 -0.74 -10.89 -6.16
CA ARG A 141 -0.94 -9.56 -6.74
C ARG A 141 0.19 -9.29 -7.72
N VAL A 142 -0.11 -8.67 -8.84
CA VAL A 142 0.90 -8.19 -9.79
C VAL A 142 0.78 -6.69 -9.93
N LEU A 143 1.85 -5.98 -9.59
CA LEU A 143 2.00 -4.55 -9.77
C LEU A 143 2.76 -4.27 -11.07
N GLY A 144 2.11 -3.63 -12.03
CA GLY A 144 2.73 -3.19 -13.28
C GLY A 144 3.36 -1.80 -13.15
N LEU A 145 4.68 -1.69 -13.05
CA LEU A 145 5.41 -0.41 -12.97
C LEU A 145 6.02 0.03 -14.30
N ILE A 146 5.61 -0.59 -15.40
CA ILE A 146 6.09 -0.25 -16.75
C ILE A 146 4.97 0.34 -17.58
N GLY A 147 5.33 1.16 -18.57
CA GLY A 147 4.38 1.86 -19.44
C GLY A 147 3.78 1.01 -20.56
N VAL A 148 4.16 -0.26 -20.69
CA VAL A 148 3.65 -1.18 -21.71
C VAL A 148 2.73 -2.23 -21.10
N GLU A 149 1.78 -2.73 -21.89
CA GLU A 149 0.88 -3.80 -21.48
C GLU A 149 1.66 -5.07 -21.15
N THR A 150 1.28 -5.71 -20.04
CA THR A 150 1.86 -6.98 -19.60
C THR A 150 0.78 -8.00 -19.32
N ALA A 151 1.17 -9.26 -19.19
CA ALA A 151 0.28 -10.32 -18.75
C ALA A 151 1.02 -11.29 -17.84
N ILE A 152 0.29 -11.89 -16.91
CA ILE A 152 0.76 -13.03 -16.13
C ILE A 152 -0.02 -14.27 -16.57
N GLN A 153 0.70 -15.38 -16.70
CA GLN A 153 0.12 -16.72 -16.71
C GLN A 153 0.59 -17.45 -15.45
N ALA A 154 -0.32 -17.91 -14.61
CA ALA A 154 -0.03 -18.60 -13.36
C ALA A 154 -0.95 -19.83 -13.25
N GLY A 155 -0.39 -21.03 -13.50
CA GLY A 155 -1.17 -22.26 -13.60
C GLY A 155 -2.30 -22.15 -14.63
N GLU A 156 -3.55 -22.27 -14.17
CA GLU A 156 -4.75 -22.12 -14.99
C GLU A 156 -5.14 -20.67 -15.33
N HIS A 157 -4.55 -19.68 -14.67
CA HIS A 157 -4.90 -18.27 -14.86
C HIS A 157 -4.04 -17.63 -15.94
N ARG A 158 -4.66 -16.83 -16.81
CA ARG A 158 -3.97 -15.89 -17.71
C ARG A 158 -4.67 -14.55 -17.67
N LEU A 159 -3.99 -13.53 -17.16
CA LEU A 159 -4.60 -12.24 -16.82
C LEU A 159 -3.77 -11.07 -17.38
N PRO A 160 -4.42 -10.03 -17.93
CA PRO A 160 -3.73 -8.80 -18.31
C PRO A 160 -3.28 -8.06 -17.06
N VAL A 161 -2.16 -7.36 -17.16
CA VAL A 161 -1.56 -6.53 -16.13
C VAL A 161 -1.26 -5.16 -16.73
N HIS A 162 -2.16 -4.23 -16.45
CA HIS A 162 -2.11 -2.89 -17.01
C HIS A 162 -1.06 -1.99 -16.33
N PRO A 163 -0.44 -1.05 -17.07
CA PRO A 163 0.45 -0.04 -16.52
C PRO A 163 -0.13 0.70 -15.32
N GLY A 164 0.64 0.78 -14.24
CA GLY A 164 0.30 1.48 -13.00
C GLY A 164 -0.84 0.83 -12.19
N LYS A 165 -1.27 -0.39 -12.52
CA LYS A 165 -2.36 -1.09 -11.84
C LYS A 165 -1.86 -2.31 -11.06
N ILE A 166 -2.65 -2.67 -10.04
CA ILE A 166 -2.51 -3.95 -9.35
C ILE A 166 -3.54 -4.92 -9.91
N THR A 167 -3.08 -6.06 -10.42
CA THR A 167 -3.91 -7.16 -10.88
C THR A 167 -4.03 -8.23 -9.80
N ARG A 168 -5.24 -8.70 -9.54
CA ARG A 168 -5.49 -9.86 -8.65
C ARG A 168 -5.29 -11.14 -9.44
N VAL A 169 -4.47 -12.04 -8.93
CA VAL A 169 -4.37 -13.41 -9.42
C VAL A 169 -5.06 -14.30 -8.38
N PRO A 170 -6.17 -14.96 -8.74
CA PRO A 170 -6.83 -15.90 -7.85
C PRO A 170 -5.91 -17.04 -7.40
N PRO A 171 -6.30 -17.84 -6.40
CA PRO A 171 -5.52 -19.01 -6.00
C PRO A 171 -5.29 -19.94 -7.19
N VAL A 172 -4.05 -20.38 -7.37
CA VAL A 172 -3.66 -21.35 -8.39
C VAL A 172 -3.96 -22.75 -7.86
N ARG A 173 -4.84 -23.48 -8.53
CA ARG A 173 -5.29 -24.82 -8.13
C ARG A 173 -4.75 -25.92 -9.03
N LYS A 174 -4.40 -25.60 -10.29
CA LYS A 174 -3.79 -26.56 -11.22
C LYS A 174 -2.27 -26.63 -10.99
N VAL A 175 -1.89 -27.38 -9.97
CA VAL A 175 -0.50 -27.64 -9.57
C VAL A 175 -0.12 -29.11 -9.77
N ASN A 176 1.18 -29.40 -9.79
CA ASN A 176 1.70 -30.78 -9.75
C ASN A 176 1.77 -31.33 -8.31
N ASP A 177 2.28 -32.56 -8.14
CA ASP A 177 2.40 -33.25 -6.85
C ASP A 177 3.28 -32.52 -5.80
N PHE A 178 4.06 -31.52 -6.22
CA PHE A 178 4.89 -30.68 -5.34
C PHE A 178 4.27 -29.30 -5.07
N ASN A 179 2.99 -29.13 -5.39
CA ASN A 179 2.27 -27.86 -5.38
C ASN A 179 2.91 -26.80 -6.29
N MET A 180 3.55 -27.19 -7.40
CA MET A 180 4.17 -26.24 -8.33
C MET A 180 3.31 -26.01 -9.58
N ALA A 181 3.34 -24.79 -10.10
CA ALA A 181 2.77 -24.44 -11.39
C ALA A 181 3.66 -23.48 -12.18
N GLN A 182 3.53 -23.54 -13.51
CA GLN A 182 4.21 -22.60 -14.40
C GLN A 182 3.69 -21.18 -14.17
N THR A 183 4.62 -20.25 -14.00
CA THR A 183 4.38 -18.82 -13.86
C THR A 183 5.19 -18.07 -14.90
N ASN A 184 4.50 -17.53 -15.90
CA ASN A 184 5.10 -16.78 -16.99
C ASN A 184 4.62 -15.33 -16.97
N PHE A 185 5.51 -14.44 -17.38
CA PHE A 185 5.19 -13.04 -17.60
C PHE A 185 5.51 -12.65 -19.04
N TYR A 186 4.59 -11.89 -19.62
CA TYR A 186 4.64 -11.44 -21.01
C TYR A 186 4.53 -9.92 -21.06
N PHE A 187 5.16 -9.31 -22.06
CA PHE A 187 4.94 -7.90 -22.41
C PHE A 187 4.54 -7.80 -23.88
N LEU A 188 3.75 -6.77 -24.21
CA LEU A 188 3.31 -6.52 -25.57
C LEU A 188 4.38 -5.74 -26.34
N GLN A 189 4.86 -6.28 -27.46
CA GLN A 189 5.80 -5.63 -28.37
C GLN A 189 5.23 -5.65 -29.80
N GLY A 190 4.84 -4.48 -30.31
CA GLY A 190 4.00 -4.42 -31.51
C GLY A 190 2.68 -5.15 -31.24
N ASP A 191 2.36 -6.15 -32.06
CA ASP A 191 1.16 -6.98 -31.92
C ASP A 191 1.44 -8.35 -31.29
N ALA A 192 2.68 -8.60 -30.83
CA ALA A 192 3.10 -9.89 -30.29
C ALA A 192 3.32 -9.85 -28.77
N TRP A 193 2.87 -10.91 -28.09
CA TRP A 193 3.16 -11.15 -26.68
C TRP A 193 4.51 -11.86 -26.54
N MET A 194 5.48 -11.18 -25.95
CA MET A 194 6.84 -11.70 -25.76
C MET A 194 7.03 -12.15 -24.31
N PRO A 195 7.47 -13.40 -24.05
CA PRO A 195 7.80 -13.82 -22.69
C PRO A 195 9.07 -13.10 -22.23
N PHE A 196 9.10 -12.68 -20.96
CA PHE A 196 10.30 -12.07 -20.36
C PHE A 196 10.71 -12.70 -19.03
N THR A 197 9.85 -13.52 -18.43
CA THR A 197 10.19 -14.32 -17.25
C THR A 197 9.35 -15.58 -17.25
N GLU A 198 9.99 -16.73 -17.09
CA GLU A 198 9.35 -18.04 -17.02
C GLU A 198 9.92 -18.79 -15.82
N ARG A 199 9.05 -19.23 -14.90
CA ARG A 199 9.47 -19.90 -13.66
C ARG A 199 8.45 -20.96 -13.27
N GLN A 200 8.91 -22.00 -12.57
CA GLN A 200 8.06 -22.90 -11.81
C GLN A 200 8.00 -22.40 -10.37
N LEU A 201 6.81 -22.01 -9.90
CA LEU A 201 6.61 -21.51 -8.55
C LEU A 201 5.77 -22.48 -7.74
N GLN A 202 6.10 -22.64 -6.46
CA GLN A 202 5.27 -23.38 -5.52
C GLN A 202 4.10 -22.51 -5.05
N TYR A 203 2.88 -23.02 -5.07
CA TYR A 203 1.66 -22.35 -4.62
C TYR A 203 1.12 -23.05 -3.38
N LEU A 204 1.27 -22.40 -2.22
CA LEU A 204 0.80 -22.90 -0.94
C LEU A 204 -0.34 -22.01 -0.42
N ASP A 205 -1.38 -22.62 0.15
CA ASP A 205 -2.50 -21.91 0.78
C ASP A 205 -2.06 -21.02 1.95
N ALA A 206 -0.90 -21.30 2.55
CA ALA A 206 -0.31 -20.51 3.63
C ALA A 206 0.60 -19.37 3.13
N SER A 207 0.66 -19.12 1.81
CA SER A 207 1.51 -18.09 1.22
C SER A 207 0.72 -17.21 0.26
N ARG A 208 1.03 -15.92 0.21
CA ARG A 208 0.61 -15.02 -0.87
C ARG A 208 1.82 -14.31 -1.46
N ARG A 209 1.68 -13.80 -2.69
CA ARG A 209 2.81 -13.20 -3.41
C ARG A 209 2.47 -11.82 -3.95
N LEU A 210 3.42 -10.91 -3.85
CA LEU A 210 3.41 -9.68 -4.62
C LEU A 210 4.49 -9.78 -5.70
N PHE A 211 4.08 -9.75 -6.95
CA PHE A 211 4.94 -9.62 -8.11
C PHE A 211 5.03 -8.15 -8.51
N ILE A 212 6.24 -7.63 -8.68
CA ILE A 212 6.47 -6.26 -9.13
C ILE A 212 7.19 -6.31 -10.47
N VAL A 213 6.45 -5.98 -11.53
CA VAL A 213 6.96 -5.90 -12.89
C VAL A 213 7.54 -4.50 -13.10
N HIS A 214 8.82 -4.42 -13.40
CA HIS A 214 9.55 -3.15 -13.49
C HIS A 214 10.56 -3.16 -14.65
N ALA A 215 10.94 -1.96 -15.09
CA ALA A 215 12.04 -1.77 -16.03
C ALA A 215 13.36 -1.60 -15.27
N THR A 216 14.47 -2.02 -15.86
CA THR A 216 15.81 -1.69 -15.39
C THR A 216 16.50 -0.83 -16.46
N PRO A 217 17.20 0.26 -16.11
CA PRO A 217 17.96 1.04 -17.08
C PRO A 217 18.87 0.16 -17.94
N GLY A 218 18.79 0.32 -19.26
CA GLY A 218 19.58 -0.46 -20.22
C GLY A 218 19.08 -1.89 -20.51
N ALA A 219 18.04 -2.38 -19.82
CA ALA A 219 17.48 -3.70 -20.11
C ALA A 219 16.57 -3.68 -21.35
N THR A 220 16.68 -4.72 -22.18
CA THR A 220 15.84 -4.91 -23.37
C THR A 220 14.47 -5.52 -23.07
N ALA A 221 14.31 -6.09 -21.87
CA ALA A 221 13.08 -6.68 -21.39
C ALA A 221 12.81 -6.30 -19.93
N PRO A 222 11.55 -6.30 -19.47
CA PRO A 222 11.22 -6.06 -18.07
C PRO A 222 11.77 -7.14 -17.14
N LYS A 223 11.72 -6.87 -15.83
CA LYS A 223 12.05 -7.84 -14.77
C LYS A 223 10.89 -7.99 -13.80
N VAL A 224 10.90 -9.10 -13.05
CA VAL A 224 9.94 -9.37 -11.98
C VAL A 224 10.66 -9.56 -10.65
N THR A 225 10.36 -8.70 -9.68
CA THR A 225 10.66 -8.93 -8.26
C THR A 225 9.50 -9.71 -7.66
N THR A 226 9.80 -10.74 -6.86
CA THR A 226 8.79 -11.54 -6.16
C THR A 226 8.99 -11.38 -4.67
N ILE A 227 7.96 -10.90 -3.98
CA ILE A 227 7.87 -10.84 -2.53
C ILE A 227 6.94 -11.96 -2.09
N VAL A 228 7.40 -12.84 -1.21
CA VAL A 228 6.62 -13.97 -0.69
C VAL A 228 6.24 -13.66 0.75
N ASP A 229 4.95 -13.63 1.03
CA ASP A 229 4.40 -13.41 2.36
C ASP A 229 3.78 -14.70 2.87
N THR A 230 4.39 -15.30 3.90
CA THR A 230 3.93 -16.54 4.51
C THR A 230 3.13 -16.26 5.78
N ALA A 231 2.09 -17.06 6.00
CA ALA A 231 1.33 -17.03 7.23
C ALA A 231 2.25 -17.30 8.41
N ARG A 232 2.28 -16.36 9.36
CA ARG A 232 3.08 -16.54 10.57
C ARG A 232 2.38 -17.53 11.51
N PRO A 233 3.13 -18.46 12.13
CA PRO A 233 2.59 -19.28 13.20
C PRO A 233 1.99 -18.39 14.30
N GLY A 234 0.72 -18.59 14.65
CA GLY A 234 0.03 -17.81 15.69
C GLY A 234 -0.64 -16.52 15.22
N ALA A 235 -0.51 -16.12 13.95
CA ALA A 235 -1.38 -15.11 13.35
C ALA A 235 -2.73 -15.74 12.99
N ALA A 236 -3.46 -16.21 14.01
CA ALA A 236 -4.79 -16.77 13.83
C ALA A 236 -5.78 -15.67 13.40
N GLN A 237 -6.46 -15.99 12.28
CA GLN A 237 -7.76 -15.52 11.76
C GLN A 237 -8.37 -14.24 12.34
#